data_AF-A0A821Z1L6-F1
#
_entry.id   AF-A0A821Z1L6-F1
#
_cell.length_a   1.000
_cell.length_b   1.000
_cell.length_c   1.000
_cell.angle_alpha   90.00
_cell.angle_beta   90.00
_cell.angle_gamma   90.00
#
_symmetry.space_group_name_H-M   'P 1'
#
loop_
_entity.id
_entity.type
_entity.pdbx_description
1 polymer ?
#
loop_
_entity_poly.entity_id
_entity_poly.type
_entity_poly.pdbx_seq_one_letter_code
_entity_poly.pdbx_strand_id
1 'polypeptide(L)'
;CDANAACSHDAATNALCCTCEAGYTNTGSGAKVVCTDICTIKNGGCVGNTDCSHDGRTNAIICTCKAGYTNIGSPVKVDCRESCSVNNGDCHPNAVCSHDAKTNVVKCTCVRGYTNTGSASDVICTGTVCVS
;
A
#
# COMPACT_ATOMS: atom_id res chain seq x y z
N CYS A 1 -28.97 8.40 10.43
CA CYS A 1 -27.59 8.85 10.17
C CYS A 1 -27.18 8.44 8.76
N ASP A 2 -26.03 8.90 8.27
CA ASP A 2 -25.39 8.35 7.08
C ASP A 2 -25.12 6.84 7.25
N ALA A 3 -24.96 6.09 6.16
CA ALA A 3 -24.71 4.65 6.20
C ALA A 3 -23.36 4.29 6.87
N ASN A 4 -22.37 5.19 6.77
CA ASN A 4 -21.05 5.03 7.40
C ASN A 4 -20.94 5.83 8.71
N ALA A 5 -22.06 5.99 9.42
CA ALA A 5 -22.12 6.71 10.69
C ALA A 5 -22.77 5.86 11.80
N ALA A 6 -22.13 5.88 12.97
CA ALA A 6 -22.73 5.40 14.20
C ALA A 6 -23.81 6.36 14.68
N CYS A 7 -24.92 5.79 15.14
CA CYS A 7 -26.08 6.51 15.67
C CYS A 7 -26.13 6.39 17.19
N SER A 8 -26.33 7.51 17.88
CA SER A 8 -26.46 7.57 19.34
C SER A 8 -27.42 8.69 19.75
N HIS A 9 -27.69 8.82 21.06
CA HIS A 9 -28.42 9.95 21.62
C HIS A 9 -27.55 10.68 22.63
N ASP A 10 -27.61 12.02 22.63
CA ASP A 10 -27.01 12.85 23.65
C ASP A 10 -27.64 12.53 25.02
N ALA A 11 -26.79 12.32 26.03
CA ALA A 11 -27.25 11.87 27.35
C ALA A 11 -28.04 12.93 28.14
N ALA A 12 -27.84 14.22 27.84
CA ALA A 12 -28.49 15.31 28.55
C ALA A 12 -29.78 15.77 27.84
N THR A 13 -29.78 15.81 26.51
CA THR A 13 -30.89 16.36 25.72
C THR A 13 -31.73 15.31 25.01
N ASN A 14 -31.31 14.03 25.01
CA ASN A 14 -31.87 12.96 24.17
C ASN A 14 -31.89 13.31 22.66
N ALA A 15 -31.02 14.23 22.21
CA ALA A 15 -30.94 14.59 20.80
C ALA A 15 -30.24 13.48 20.01
N LEU A 16 -30.67 13.24 18.76
CA LEU A 16 -30.03 12.29 17.86
C LEU A 16 -28.63 12.77 17.48
N CYS A 17 -27.61 11.95 17.74
CA CYS A 17 -26.21 12.21 17.38
C CYS A 17 -25.73 11.19 16.34
N CYS A 18 -25.18 11.70 15.24
CA CYS A 18 -24.58 10.88 14.18
C CYS A 18 -23.08 11.20 14.10
N THR A 19 -22.24 10.18 14.21
CA THR A 19 -20.78 10.33 14.14
C THR A 19 -20.24 9.38 13.09
N CYS A 20 -19.41 9.88 12.17
CA CYS A 20 -18.80 9.02 11.16
C CYS A 20 -17.96 7.92 11.81
N GLU A 21 -18.03 6.73 11.24
CA GLU A 21 -17.21 5.60 11.66
C GLU A 21 -15.72 5.85 11.37
N ALA A 22 -14.86 5.04 11.98
CA ALA A 22 -13.42 5.10 11.72
C ALA A 22 -13.14 5.00 10.21
N GLY A 23 -12.22 5.82 9.72
CA GLY A 23 -11.92 5.90 8.28
C GLY A 23 -12.83 6.85 7.48
N TYR A 24 -13.87 7.42 8.09
CA TYR A 24 -14.75 8.40 7.44
C TYR A 24 -14.70 9.76 8.12
N THR A 25 -14.88 10.82 7.34
CA THR A 25 -14.99 12.18 7.87
C THR A 25 -16.31 12.83 7.47
N ASN A 26 -16.87 13.66 8.36
CA ASN A 26 -18.09 14.39 8.06
C ASN A 26 -17.80 15.53 7.08
N THR A 27 -18.37 15.45 5.89
CA THR A 27 -18.31 16.49 4.84
C THR A 27 -19.65 17.19 4.65
N GLY A 28 -20.65 16.81 5.44
CA GLY A 28 -21.96 17.45 5.45
C GLY A 28 -21.92 18.87 6.02
N SER A 29 -23.05 19.56 5.95
CA SER A 29 -23.20 20.93 6.45
C SER A 29 -24.40 21.04 7.40
N GLY A 30 -24.28 21.94 8.38
CA GLY A 30 -25.29 22.13 9.42
C GLY A 30 -25.53 20.84 10.21
N ALA A 31 -26.80 20.45 10.35
CA ALA A 31 -27.21 19.24 11.07
C ALA A 31 -27.11 17.95 10.23
N LYS A 32 -26.83 18.04 8.93
CA LYS A 32 -26.74 16.87 8.05
C LYS A 32 -25.32 16.29 8.13
N VAL A 33 -25.21 15.07 8.65
CA VAL A 33 -23.96 14.29 8.60
C VAL A 33 -23.88 13.53 7.29
N VAL A 34 -22.76 13.68 6.59
CA VAL A 34 -22.41 12.93 5.37
C VAL A 34 -21.02 12.38 5.58
N CYS A 35 -20.88 11.06 5.60
CA CYS A 35 -19.62 10.41 5.93
C CYS A 35 -18.90 10.01 4.65
N THR A 36 -17.82 10.73 4.35
CA THR A 36 -17.00 10.50 3.16
C THR A 36 -15.74 9.74 3.55
N ASP A 37 -15.41 8.72 2.75
CA ASP A 37 -14.19 7.94 2.89
C ASP A 37 -12.96 8.87 2.84
N ILE A 38 -12.14 8.82 3.89
CA ILE A 38 -10.94 9.64 4.05
C ILE A 38 -9.90 9.35 2.96
N CYS A 39 -9.80 8.12 2.43
CA CYS A 39 -8.90 7.81 1.31
C CYS A 39 -9.24 8.58 0.03
N THR A 40 -10.51 8.94 -0.17
CA THR A 40 -10.93 9.77 -1.31
C THR A 40 -10.56 11.25 -1.16
N ILE A 41 -10.17 11.67 0.05
CA ILE A 41 -9.82 13.04 0.39
C ILE A 41 -8.32 13.11 0.66
N LYS A 42 -7.55 13.71 -0.26
CA LYS A 42 -6.09 13.85 -0.13
C LYS A 42 -5.39 12.51 0.18
N ASN A 43 -5.86 11.41 -0.41
CA ASN A 43 -5.29 10.06 -0.23
C ASN A 43 -5.20 9.65 1.26
N GLY A 44 -6.16 10.07 2.09
CA GLY A 44 -6.18 9.82 3.53
C GLY A 44 -4.97 10.34 4.30
N GLY A 45 -4.23 11.29 3.74
CA GLY A 45 -2.97 11.79 4.31
C GLY A 45 -1.75 10.93 3.99
N CYS A 46 -1.90 9.86 3.21
CA CYS A 46 -0.77 9.09 2.67
C CYS A 46 0.00 9.93 1.65
N VAL A 47 1.32 9.98 1.78
CA VAL A 47 2.21 10.86 1.00
C VAL A 47 3.16 10.07 0.10
N GLY A 48 3.56 10.67 -1.02
CA GLY A 48 4.53 10.09 -1.94
C GLY A 48 3.95 8.92 -2.75
N ASN A 49 4.78 7.90 -3.02
CA ASN A 49 4.42 6.74 -3.83
C ASN A 49 3.61 5.69 -3.05
N THR A 50 2.51 6.13 -2.43
CA THR A 50 1.63 5.30 -1.60
C THR A 50 0.19 5.30 -2.08
N ASP A 51 -0.53 4.22 -1.83
CA ASP A 51 -1.98 4.13 -1.92
C ASP A 51 -2.60 4.07 -0.51
N CYS A 52 -3.78 4.67 -0.37
CA CYS A 52 -4.58 4.62 0.85
C CYS A 52 -5.59 3.48 0.79
N SER A 53 -5.75 2.76 1.90
CA SER A 53 -6.80 1.76 2.09
C SER A 53 -7.24 1.67 3.56
N HIS A 54 -8.23 0.84 3.84
CA HIS A 54 -8.74 0.60 5.19
C HIS A 54 -8.30 -0.75 5.73
N ASP A 55 -7.96 -0.80 7.01
CA ASP A 55 -7.83 -2.04 7.74
C ASP A 55 -9.19 -2.76 7.80
N GLY A 56 -9.25 -4.02 7.36
CA GLY A 56 -10.51 -4.76 7.24
C GLY A 56 -11.22 -5.07 8.57
N ARG A 57 -10.59 -4.84 9.73
CA ARG A 57 -11.19 -5.11 11.06
C ARG A 57 -11.51 -3.83 11.82
N THR A 58 -10.62 -2.85 11.74
CA THR A 58 -10.68 -1.60 12.52
C THR A 58 -11.10 -0.40 11.71
N ASN A 59 -11.14 -0.53 10.38
CA ASN A 59 -11.40 0.55 9.43
C ASN A 59 -10.39 1.71 9.48
N ALA A 60 -9.26 1.50 10.19
CA ALA A 60 -8.18 2.47 10.29
C ALA A 60 -7.51 2.68 8.92
N ILE A 61 -7.00 3.89 8.69
CA ILE A 61 -6.28 4.22 7.45
C ILE A 61 -4.93 3.49 7.42
N ILE A 62 -4.67 2.82 6.30
CA ILE A 62 -3.41 2.16 5.97
C ILE A 62 -2.85 2.82 4.72
N CYS A 63 -1.58 3.24 4.79
CA CYS A 63 -0.81 3.62 3.62
C CYS A 63 0.06 2.44 3.19
N THR A 64 0.07 2.10 1.90
CA THR A 64 0.95 1.05 1.35
C THR A 64 1.74 1.60 0.18
N CYS A 65 2.98 1.14 0.00
CA CYS A 65 3.75 1.53 -1.18
C CYS A 65 3.11 1.00 -2.45
N LYS A 66 3.11 1.84 -3.50
CA LYS A 66 2.69 1.47 -4.85
C LYS A 66 3.56 0.33 -5.39
N ALA A 67 3.05 -0.38 -6.40
CA ALA A 67 3.83 -1.38 -7.11
C ALA A 67 5.16 -0.79 -7.60
N GLY A 68 6.26 -1.51 -7.37
CA GLY A 68 7.62 -1.06 -7.69
C GLY A 68 8.29 -0.23 -6.60
N TYR A 69 7.63 0.02 -5.47
CA TYR A 69 8.21 0.72 -4.34
C TYR A 69 8.26 -0.17 -3.09
N THR A 70 9.33 -0.03 -2.32
CA THR A 70 9.55 -0.72 -1.06
C THR A 70 9.45 0.28 0.09
N ASN A 71 8.74 -0.09 1.16
CA ASN A 71 8.69 0.70 2.38
C ASN A 71 10.04 0.59 3.12
N ILE A 72 10.79 1.68 3.22
CA ILE A 72 12.03 1.80 3.99
C ILE A 72 11.80 2.48 5.35
N GLY A 73 10.58 2.94 5.61
CA GLY A 73 10.16 3.54 6.87
C GLY A 73 9.65 2.53 7.88
N SER A 74 8.77 2.96 8.78
CA SER A 74 8.10 2.09 9.74
C SER A 74 6.68 1.74 9.28
N PRO A 75 6.01 0.76 9.92
CA PRO A 75 4.62 0.42 9.60
C PRO A 75 3.64 1.60 9.78
N VAL A 76 3.93 2.53 10.69
CA VAL A 76 3.09 3.71 10.97
C VAL A 76 3.55 4.98 10.25
N LYS A 77 4.77 4.96 9.70
CA LYS A 77 5.37 6.07 8.96
C LYS A 77 6.02 5.52 7.70
N VAL A 78 5.17 5.24 6.73
CA VAL A 78 5.55 4.67 5.43
C VAL A 78 6.40 5.66 4.66
N ASP A 79 7.51 5.17 4.13
CA ASP A 79 8.42 5.92 3.26
C ASP A 79 8.80 5.02 2.09
N CYS A 80 8.35 5.38 0.89
CA CYS A 80 8.41 4.51 -0.27
C CYS A 80 9.56 4.91 -1.19
N ARG A 81 10.48 3.98 -1.41
CA ARG A 81 11.62 4.14 -2.33
C ARG A 81 11.56 3.12 -3.45
N GLU A 82 12.03 3.50 -4.64
CA GLU A 82 12.13 2.60 -5.79
C GLU A 82 12.77 1.26 -5.40
N SER A 83 12.07 0.17 -5.63
CA SER A 83 12.46 -1.15 -5.12
C SER A 83 13.83 -1.59 -5.65
N CYS A 84 14.15 -1.35 -6.93
CA CYS A 84 15.48 -1.70 -7.45
C CYS A 84 16.64 -0.91 -6.81
N SER A 85 16.35 0.22 -6.18
CA SER A 85 17.34 0.99 -5.40
C SER A 85 17.51 0.50 -3.95
N VAL A 86 16.68 -0.46 -3.53
CA VAL A 86 16.67 -1.05 -2.19
C VAL A 86 16.99 -2.54 -2.33
N ASN A 87 18.17 -2.96 -1.87
CA ASN A 87 18.59 -4.37 -1.91
C ASN A 87 18.42 -5.05 -3.29
N ASN A 88 18.67 -4.33 -4.39
CA ASN A 88 18.46 -4.84 -5.76
C ASN A 88 17.04 -5.40 -5.98
N GLY A 89 16.01 -4.83 -5.35
CA GLY A 89 14.62 -5.32 -5.42
C GLY A 89 14.47 -6.76 -4.91
N ASP A 90 15.33 -7.18 -3.98
CA ASP A 90 15.44 -8.55 -3.47
C ASP A 90 15.77 -9.60 -4.55
N CYS A 91 16.24 -9.16 -5.71
CA CYS A 91 16.72 -10.05 -6.76
C CYS A 91 18.02 -10.76 -6.32
N HIS A 92 18.20 -11.99 -6.80
CA HIS A 92 19.44 -12.74 -6.63
C HIS A 92 20.68 -11.93 -7.05
N PRO A 93 21.85 -12.07 -6.40
CA PRO A 93 23.04 -11.25 -6.69
C PRO A 93 23.53 -11.30 -8.15
N ASN A 94 23.32 -12.43 -8.83
CA ASN A 94 23.62 -12.59 -10.27
C ASN A 94 22.42 -12.24 -11.19
N ALA A 95 21.49 -11.42 -10.71
CA ALA A 95 20.36 -10.91 -11.47
C ALA A 95 20.34 -9.38 -11.47
N VAL A 96 19.82 -8.81 -12.56
CA VAL A 96 19.53 -7.38 -12.68
C VAL A 96 18.08 -7.15 -12.29
N CYS A 97 17.87 -6.18 -11.38
CA CYS A 97 16.55 -5.68 -11.07
C CYS A 97 16.06 -4.69 -12.13
N SER A 98 14.78 -4.80 -12.47
CA SER A 98 14.06 -3.90 -13.36
C SER A 98 12.59 -3.82 -12.92
N HIS A 99 11.81 -2.95 -13.56
CA HIS A 99 10.36 -2.88 -13.35
C HIS A 99 9.65 -3.39 -14.60
N ASP A 100 8.58 -4.17 -14.41
CA ASP A 100 7.69 -4.52 -15.49
C ASP A 100 7.02 -3.27 -16.07
N ALA A 101 7.06 -3.12 -17.39
CA ALA A 101 6.60 -1.89 -18.06
C ALA A 101 5.09 -1.64 -17.93
N LYS A 102 4.28 -2.66 -17.61
CA LYS A 102 2.83 -2.54 -17.48
C LYS A 102 2.39 -2.42 -16.03
N THR A 103 2.99 -3.22 -15.14
CA THR A 103 2.53 -3.31 -13.74
C THR A 103 3.42 -2.54 -12.77
N ASN A 104 4.60 -2.08 -13.21
CA ASN A 104 5.66 -1.50 -12.40
C ASN A 104 6.24 -2.44 -11.32
N VAL A 105 5.79 -3.69 -11.26
CA VAL A 105 6.28 -4.69 -10.29
C VAL A 105 7.73 -5.04 -10.58
N VAL A 106 8.50 -5.33 -9.54
CA VAL A 106 9.90 -5.76 -9.65
C VAL A 106 10.01 -7.00 -10.53
N LYS A 107 10.99 -6.98 -11.42
CA LYS A 107 11.36 -8.08 -12.31
C LYS A 107 12.86 -8.32 -12.24
N CYS A 108 13.22 -9.54 -11.84
CA CYS A 108 14.60 -10.00 -11.78
C CYS A 108 14.96 -10.78 -13.04
N THR A 109 16.09 -10.46 -13.68
CA THR A 109 16.58 -11.20 -14.85
C THR A 109 18.03 -11.59 -14.64
N CYS A 110 18.36 -12.89 -14.78
CA CYS A 110 19.73 -13.36 -14.65
C CYS A 110 20.66 -12.67 -15.66
N VAL A 111 21.86 -12.29 -15.20
CA VAL A 111 22.89 -11.77 -16.10
C VAL A 111 23.34 -12.84 -17.08
N ARG A 112 23.97 -12.41 -18.18
CA ARG A 112 24.48 -13.32 -19.22
C ARG A 112 25.40 -14.38 -18.61
N GLY A 113 25.20 -15.65 -18.97
CA GLY A 113 25.97 -16.80 -18.46
C GLY A 113 25.34 -17.50 -17.23
N TYR A 114 24.23 -16.97 -16.72
CA TYR A 114 23.44 -17.59 -15.66
C TYR A 114 22.04 -17.95 -16.16
N THR A 115 21.50 -19.04 -15.61
CA THR A 115 20.15 -19.50 -15.91
C THR A 115 19.30 -19.42 -14.64
N ASN A 116 18.03 -19.02 -14.80
CA ASN A 116 17.08 -19.07 -13.69
C ASN A 116 16.71 -20.54 -13.39
N THR A 117 17.08 -21.04 -12.22
CA THR A 117 16.71 -22.37 -11.71
C THR A 117 15.66 -22.32 -10.62
N GLY A 118 15.19 -21.13 -10.25
CA GLY A 118 14.11 -20.92 -9.30
C GLY A 118 12.75 -20.86 -10.00
N SER A 119 11.91 -19.92 -9.56
CA SER A 119 10.60 -19.63 -10.14
C SER A 119 10.57 -18.27 -10.83
N ALA A 120 9.40 -17.88 -11.34
CA ALA A 120 9.19 -16.55 -11.91
C ALA A 120 9.23 -15.42 -10.85
N SER A 121 8.81 -15.72 -9.62
CA SER A 121 8.75 -14.78 -8.50
C SER A 121 9.94 -14.88 -7.55
N ASP A 122 10.69 -15.98 -7.61
CA ASP A 122 11.88 -16.23 -6.81
C ASP A 122 13.00 -16.69 -7.76
N VAL A 123 13.65 -15.71 -8.38
CA VAL A 123 14.66 -15.95 -9.42
C VAL A 123 15.97 -16.34 -8.77
N ILE A 124 16.47 -17.54 -9.09
CA ILE A 124 17.76 -18.04 -8.60
C ILE A 124 18.68 -18.21 -9.81
N CYS A 125 19.78 -17.47 -9.85
CA CYS A 125 20.68 -17.47 -11.01
C CYS A 125 21.90 -18.35 -10.75
N THR A 126 21.92 -19.54 -11.35
CA THR A 126 23.05 -20.46 -11.29
C THR A 126 23.87 -20.40 -12.58
N GLY A 127 25.19 -20.31 -12.44
CA GLY A 127 26.11 -20.29 -13.58
C GLY A 127 26.11 -21.64 -14.30
N THR A 128 26.25 -21.62 -15.62
CA THR A 128 26.48 -22.85 -16.36
C THR A 128 27.93 -23.29 -16.11
N VAL A 129 28.13 -24.47 -15.52
CA VAL A 129 29.47 -25.08 -15.48
C VAL A 129 29.79 -25.47 -16.93
N CYS A 130 30.82 -24.86 -17.51
CA CYS A 130 31.41 -25.38 -18.74
C CYS A 130 32.01 -26.75 -18.41
N VAL A 131 31.28 -27.83 -18.70
CA VAL A 131 31.88 -29.16 -18.80
C VAL A 131 32.71 -29.16 -20.08
N SER A 132 34.03 -29.04 -19.91
CA SER A 132 35.05 -29.22 -20.95
C SER A 132 35.25 -30.68 -21.30
#